data_AF-A0A431NT05-F1
#
_entry.id   AF-A0A431NT05-F1
#
_cell.length_a   1.000
_cell.length_b   1.000
_cell.length_c   1.000
_cell.angle_alpha   90.00
_cell.angle_beta   90.00
_cell.angle_gamma   90.00
#
_symmetry.space_group_name_H-M   'P 1'
#
loop_
_entity.id
_entity.type
_entity.pdbx_description
1 polymer ?
#
loop_
_entity_poly.entity_id
_entity_poly.type
_entity_poly.pdbx_seq_one_letter_code
_entity_poly.pdbx_strand_id
1 'polypeptide(L)'
;MAQAKHMVSTRTLVVVFALLVGVPLVGLAARAATRTSDAPFSASVPSRQIALGANRFTLFYDPANFKIPEQDIEEWVLRSARAAAAFYGRFPAQDVAIAIQPGKGRDIMEGEATYDPKPRIRIVLGHEMTAERLKRDSTMVHEMAHLGFPDMDDAHLWLHEGLATYVEYVARAQAREIKPAEMWGRLTRIMQQGLPAENESRGLDRTRDEDRRYYGGALFWLTADIEIRKRTNNARGVQDAIRGIFDAGGSLAVESTPEDIMRLGDEAVGVTVLSELFPTWRKTAVSPDLDSLWQALGIAPDGLRTKLADDAPLSGIRKAITAQPERPILLKPPALLYEAKSR
;
A
#
# COMPACT_ATOMS: atom_id res chain seq x y z
N MET A 1 -11.90 -15.20 74.71
CA MET A 1 -11.82 -16.37 73.82
C MET A 1 -12.55 -16.04 72.53
N ALA A 2 -11.81 -15.57 71.53
CA ALA A 2 -12.33 -15.22 70.21
C ALA A 2 -11.34 -15.80 69.19
N GLN A 3 -11.79 -16.75 68.37
CA GLN A 3 -11.01 -17.30 67.26
C GLN A 3 -11.38 -16.56 65.98
N ALA A 4 -10.37 -15.89 65.42
CA ALA A 4 -10.43 -15.23 64.13
C ALA A 4 -10.39 -16.27 63.00
N LYS A 5 -11.33 -16.18 62.05
CA LYS A 5 -11.28 -16.89 60.77
C LYS A 5 -10.50 -16.04 59.78
N HIS A 6 -9.35 -16.55 59.35
CA HIS A 6 -8.61 -16.02 58.20
C HIS A 6 -9.37 -16.28 56.90
N MET A 7 -9.75 -15.20 56.22
CA MET A 7 -10.31 -15.23 54.86
C MET A 7 -9.17 -14.99 53.88
N VAL A 8 -8.77 -16.05 53.16
CA VAL A 8 -7.78 -15.98 52.09
C VAL A 8 -8.44 -15.30 50.88
N SER A 9 -8.02 -14.08 50.57
CA SER A 9 -8.40 -13.37 49.35
C SER A 9 -7.57 -13.91 48.18
N THR A 10 -8.19 -14.74 47.35
CA THR A 10 -7.59 -15.22 46.11
C THR A 10 -7.70 -14.11 45.07
N ARG A 11 -6.61 -13.33 44.89
CA ARG A 11 -6.46 -12.40 43.77
C ARG A 11 -6.34 -13.23 42.48
N THR A 12 -7.41 -13.29 41.70
CA THR A 12 -7.40 -13.81 40.34
C THR A 12 -6.51 -12.91 39.48
N LEU A 13 -5.30 -13.38 39.19
CA LEU A 13 -4.37 -12.78 38.24
C LEU A 13 -4.93 -13.02 36.83
N VAL A 14 -5.58 -12.01 36.24
CA VAL A 14 -5.91 -12.03 34.82
C VAL A 14 -4.61 -11.82 34.04
N VAL A 15 -3.99 -12.91 33.62
CA VAL A 15 -2.88 -12.90 32.68
C VAL A 15 -3.46 -12.59 31.30
N VAL A 16 -3.35 -11.33 30.88
CA VAL A 16 -3.60 -10.93 29.49
C VAL A 16 -2.44 -11.49 28.66
N PHE A 17 -2.69 -12.60 27.96
CA PHE A 17 -1.80 -13.07 26.90
C PHE A 17 -1.87 -12.07 25.75
N ALA A 18 -0.91 -11.15 25.70
CA ALA A 18 -0.62 -10.38 24.50
C ALA A 18 -0.06 -11.35 23.45
N LEU A 19 -0.94 -11.89 22.61
CA LEU A 19 -0.56 -12.54 21.37
C LEU A 19 0.06 -11.46 20.46
N LEU A 20 1.38 -11.34 20.51
CA LEU A 20 2.21 -10.71 19.49
C LEU A 20 1.99 -11.46 18.18
N VAL A 21 0.89 -11.16 17.49
CA VAL A 21 0.77 -11.44 16.06
C VAL A 21 1.79 -10.51 15.41
N GLY A 22 2.97 -11.06 15.14
CA GLY A 22 4.02 -10.39 14.39
C GLY A 22 3.44 -9.85 13.10
N VAL A 23 3.18 -8.54 13.09
CA VAL A 23 3.01 -7.77 11.89
C VAL A 23 4.30 -7.96 11.10
N PRO A 24 4.26 -8.34 9.81
CA PRO A 24 5.47 -8.28 9.01
C PRO A 24 5.94 -6.82 9.07
N LEU A 25 7.08 -6.60 9.71
CA LEU A 25 7.89 -5.41 9.48
C LEU A 25 8.12 -5.40 7.98
N VAL A 26 7.55 -4.43 7.29
CA VAL A 26 7.90 -4.16 5.90
C VAL A 26 9.40 -3.95 5.90
N GLY A 27 10.11 -4.86 5.25
CA GLY A 27 11.55 -4.88 5.18
C GLY A 27 12.05 -3.58 4.53
N LEU A 28 13.00 -2.96 5.21
CA LEU A 28 13.63 -1.70 4.92
C LEU A 28 14.23 -1.66 3.50
N ALA A 29 13.66 -0.87 2.60
CA ALA A 29 14.37 -0.40 1.41
C ALA A 29 14.78 1.06 1.65
N ALA A 30 15.99 1.25 2.18
CA ALA A 30 16.65 2.53 2.02
C ALA A 30 16.92 2.70 0.53
N ARG A 31 16.20 3.60 -0.14
CA ARG A 31 16.50 4.07 -1.50
C ARG A 31 17.79 4.91 -1.39
N ALA A 32 18.92 4.24 -1.18
CA ALA A 32 20.17 4.79 -1.67
C ALA A 32 19.96 4.91 -3.18
N ALA A 33 20.24 6.08 -3.74
CA ALA A 33 20.34 6.30 -5.18
C ALA A 33 21.44 5.41 -5.78
N THR A 34 21.20 4.10 -5.77
CA THR A 34 21.92 3.13 -6.57
C THR A 34 21.21 3.16 -7.89
N ARG A 35 21.92 3.61 -8.94
CA ARG A 35 21.62 3.17 -10.30
C ARG A 35 21.40 1.67 -10.19
N THR A 36 20.14 1.22 -10.31
CA THR A 36 19.78 -0.18 -10.18
C THR A 36 20.67 -0.92 -11.16
N SER A 37 21.57 -1.77 -10.66
CA SER A 37 22.44 -2.52 -11.57
C SER A 37 21.55 -3.24 -12.57
N ASP A 38 21.82 -3.16 -13.87
CA ASP A 38 21.03 -3.87 -14.89
C ASP A 38 21.08 -5.40 -14.71
N ALA A 39 21.95 -5.91 -13.84
CA ALA A 39 22.18 -7.33 -13.61
C ALA A 39 20.90 -8.17 -13.39
N PRO A 40 19.93 -7.78 -12.53
CA PRO A 40 18.70 -8.55 -12.33
C PRO A 40 17.77 -8.56 -13.55
N PHE A 41 17.93 -7.60 -14.48
CA PHE A 41 17.14 -7.45 -15.70
C PHE A 41 17.91 -7.84 -16.96
N SER A 42 19.10 -8.42 -16.79
CA SER A 42 19.99 -8.77 -17.89
C SER A 42 19.49 -10.00 -18.65
N ALA A 43 19.87 -10.10 -19.94
CA ALA A 43 19.49 -11.21 -20.79
C ALA A 43 20.03 -12.58 -20.33
N SER A 44 20.99 -12.62 -19.40
CA SER A 44 21.51 -13.86 -18.80
C SER A 44 20.61 -14.43 -17.70
N VAL A 45 19.67 -13.65 -17.17
CA VAL A 45 18.68 -14.14 -16.21
C VAL A 45 17.53 -14.78 -17.00
N PRO A 46 17.10 -16.02 -16.66
CA PRO A 46 15.92 -16.61 -17.27
C PRO A 46 14.74 -15.66 -17.15
N SER A 47 13.97 -15.53 -18.22
CA SER A 47 12.81 -14.65 -18.23
C SER A 47 11.59 -15.29 -18.87
N ARG A 48 10.42 -14.84 -18.44
CA ARG A 48 9.14 -15.25 -18.99
C ARG A 48 8.19 -14.08 -19.08
N GLN A 49 7.26 -14.16 -20.01
CA GLN A 49 6.24 -13.14 -20.21
C GLN A 49 4.89 -13.63 -19.69
N ILE A 50 4.22 -12.77 -18.93
CA ILE A 50 2.82 -12.91 -18.54
C ILE A 50 2.07 -11.64 -18.92
N ALA A 51 0.74 -11.71 -18.95
CA ALA A 51 -0.09 -10.58 -19.36
C ALA A 51 -1.37 -10.45 -18.55
N LEU A 52 -1.83 -9.21 -18.40
CA LEU A 52 -3.15 -8.85 -17.90
C LEU A 52 -3.83 -8.01 -19.00
N GLY A 53 -4.68 -8.63 -19.81
CA GLY A 53 -5.24 -7.97 -20.99
C GLY A 53 -4.15 -7.55 -21.98
N ALA A 54 -4.02 -6.25 -22.23
CA ALA A 54 -2.99 -5.69 -23.12
C ALA A 54 -1.67 -5.35 -22.39
N ASN A 55 -1.66 -5.37 -21.05
CA ASN A 55 -0.47 -5.08 -20.25
C ASN A 55 0.44 -6.31 -20.19
N ARG A 56 1.74 -6.11 -20.38
CA ARG A 56 2.75 -7.17 -20.41
C ARG A 56 3.74 -7.03 -19.26
N PHE A 57 4.11 -8.15 -18.66
CA PHE A 57 5.13 -8.23 -17.63
C PHE A 57 6.20 -9.22 -18.05
N THR A 58 7.44 -8.77 -18.11
CA THR A 58 8.59 -9.66 -18.29
C THR A 58 9.19 -9.94 -16.93
N LEU A 59 9.01 -11.17 -16.45
CA LEU A 59 9.54 -11.64 -15.18
C LEU A 59 10.94 -12.20 -15.38
N PHE A 60 11.93 -11.70 -14.63
CA PHE A 60 13.32 -12.15 -14.62
C PHE A 60 13.60 -12.86 -13.30
N TYR A 61 13.67 -14.18 -13.34
CA TYR A 61 14.06 -15.01 -12.19
C TYR A 61 14.38 -16.43 -12.66
N ASP A 62 15.23 -17.12 -11.91
CA ASP A 62 15.46 -18.56 -12.08
C ASP A 62 14.58 -19.33 -11.07
N PRO A 63 13.58 -20.13 -11.54
CA PRO A 63 12.71 -20.93 -10.68
C PRO A 63 13.46 -21.84 -9.71
N ALA A 64 14.66 -22.33 -10.08
CA ALA A 64 15.44 -23.25 -9.25
C ALA A 64 15.90 -22.62 -7.92
N ASN A 65 15.88 -21.28 -7.82
CA ASN A 65 16.25 -20.56 -6.60
C ASN A 65 15.11 -20.44 -5.58
N PHE A 66 13.90 -20.90 -5.92
CA PHE A 66 12.71 -20.74 -5.09
C PHE A 66 12.06 -22.08 -4.77
N LYS A 67 11.56 -22.22 -3.53
CA LYS A 67 10.77 -23.40 -3.12
C LYS A 67 9.30 -23.29 -3.51
N ILE A 68 8.81 -22.06 -3.66
CA ILE A 68 7.43 -21.79 -4.04
C ILE A 68 7.24 -22.11 -5.53
N PRO A 69 6.12 -22.74 -5.94
CA PRO A 69 5.83 -22.98 -7.34
C PRO A 69 5.83 -21.68 -8.16
N GLU A 70 6.34 -21.74 -9.38
CA GLU A 70 6.35 -20.58 -10.30
C GLU A 70 4.95 -19.99 -10.48
N GLN A 71 3.94 -20.85 -10.61
CA GLN A 71 2.56 -20.43 -10.78
C GLN A 71 2.08 -19.52 -9.62
N ASP A 72 2.48 -19.78 -8.37
CA ASP A 72 2.09 -18.94 -7.24
C ASP A 72 2.74 -17.54 -7.31
N ILE A 73 3.98 -17.46 -7.83
CA ILE A 73 4.67 -16.18 -8.08
C ILE A 73 3.94 -15.39 -9.17
N GLU A 74 3.61 -16.04 -10.29
CA GLU A 74 2.91 -15.39 -11.41
C GLU A 74 1.50 -14.94 -11.02
N GLU A 75 0.78 -15.78 -10.29
CA GLU A 75 -0.55 -15.43 -9.77
C GLU A 75 -0.48 -14.26 -8.79
N TRP A 76 0.59 -14.14 -7.99
CA TRP A 76 0.84 -12.98 -7.14
C TRP A 76 1.08 -11.70 -7.94
N VAL A 77 1.87 -11.75 -9.01
CA VAL A 77 2.09 -10.61 -9.91
C VAL A 77 0.78 -10.19 -10.58
N LEU A 78 0.04 -11.14 -11.17
CA LEU A 78 -1.20 -10.84 -11.88
C LEU A 78 -2.31 -10.37 -10.95
N ARG A 79 -2.38 -10.90 -9.73
CA ARG A 79 -3.29 -10.42 -8.68
C ARG A 79 -2.94 -8.98 -8.31
N SER A 80 -1.68 -8.70 -8.00
CA SER A 80 -1.25 -7.35 -7.64
C SER A 80 -1.52 -6.33 -8.76
N ALA A 81 -1.31 -6.73 -10.02
CA ALA A 81 -1.63 -5.89 -11.16
C ALA A 81 -3.13 -5.59 -11.27
N ARG A 82 -4.01 -6.55 -10.95
CA ARG A 82 -5.46 -6.31 -10.91
C ARG A 82 -5.84 -5.34 -9.79
N ALA A 83 -5.24 -5.47 -8.60
CA ALA A 83 -5.44 -4.51 -7.51
C ALA A 83 -5.02 -3.09 -7.93
N ALA A 84 -3.77 -2.92 -8.37
CA ALA A 84 -3.26 -1.63 -8.82
C ALA A 84 -4.13 -1.03 -9.93
N ALA A 85 -4.54 -1.85 -10.91
CA ALA A 85 -5.46 -1.42 -11.96
C ALA A 85 -6.80 -0.97 -11.37
N ALA A 86 -7.38 -1.70 -10.41
CA ALA A 86 -8.65 -1.32 -9.78
C ALA A 86 -8.56 0.08 -9.16
N PHE A 87 -7.42 0.41 -8.53
CA PHE A 87 -7.20 1.75 -8.02
C PHE A 87 -7.07 2.80 -9.14
N TYR A 88 -6.20 2.59 -10.12
CA TYR A 88 -5.93 3.55 -11.19
C TYR A 88 -6.99 3.59 -12.31
N GLY A 89 -7.97 2.69 -12.30
CA GLY A 89 -8.94 2.50 -13.39
C GLY A 89 -8.37 1.77 -14.61
N ARG A 90 -7.05 1.68 -14.72
CA ARG A 90 -6.26 0.88 -15.67
C ARG A 90 -4.90 0.59 -15.03
N PHE A 91 -4.20 -0.46 -15.46
CA PHE A 91 -2.86 -0.72 -14.95
C PHE A 91 -1.89 0.41 -15.41
N PRO A 92 -1.03 0.98 -14.53
CA PRO A 92 -0.32 2.23 -14.78
C PRO A 92 0.86 2.15 -15.77
N ALA A 93 1.08 1.03 -16.46
CA ALA A 93 2.13 0.88 -17.46
C ALA A 93 1.74 -0.15 -18.54
N GLN A 94 2.22 0.00 -19.77
CA GLN A 94 1.96 -0.98 -20.84
C GLN A 94 2.85 -2.22 -20.72
N ASP A 95 4.16 -2.00 -20.52
CA ASP A 95 5.17 -3.05 -20.41
C ASP A 95 6.01 -2.79 -19.15
N VAL A 96 6.15 -3.81 -18.29
CA VAL A 96 6.93 -3.71 -17.04
C VAL A 96 7.93 -4.86 -16.95
N ALA A 97 9.18 -4.55 -16.62
CA ALA A 97 10.19 -5.55 -16.27
C ALA A 97 10.16 -5.80 -14.77
N ILE A 98 10.06 -7.06 -14.34
CA ILE A 98 9.98 -7.42 -12.92
C ILE A 98 11.08 -8.44 -12.62
N ALA A 99 12.04 -8.08 -11.77
CA ALA A 99 13.08 -8.99 -11.30
C ALA A 99 12.69 -9.56 -9.92
N ILE A 100 12.74 -10.87 -9.78
CA ILE A 100 12.46 -11.56 -8.51
C ILE A 100 13.74 -12.28 -8.08
N GLN A 101 14.36 -11.76 -7.03
CA GLN A 101 15.64 -12.25 -6.52
C GLN A 101 15.44 -13.09 -5.25
N PRO A 102 16.21 -14.16 -5.04
CA PRO A 102 16.14 -14.93 -3.82
C PRO A 102 16.70 -14.12 -2.64
N GLY A 103 15.89 -14.00 -1.59
CA GLY A 103 16.25 -13.43 -0.29
C GLY A 103 16.35 -14.48 0.80
N LYS A 104 16.78 -14.07 1.99
CA LYS A 104 16.74 -14.94 3.19
C LYS A 104 15.36 -14.86 3.86
N GLY A 105 15.03 -15.88 4.66
CA GLY A 105 13.83 -15.89 5.49
C GLY A 105 12.53 -16.16 4.72
N ARG A 106 11.40 -15.82 5.35
CA ARG A 106 10.05 -16.27 4.98
C ARG A 106 9.14 -15.18 4.41
N ASP A 107 9.65 -13.95 4.31
CA ASP A 107 8.90 -12.73 3.99
C ASP A 107 9.55 -12.01 2.78
N ILE A 108 8.90 -10.98 2.23
CA ILE A 108 9.55 -10.09 1.25
C ILE A 108 10.50 -9.18 2.00
N MET A 109 11.75 -9.11 1.54
CA MET A 109 12.82 -8.38 2.23
C MET A 109 12.95 -6.95 1.71
N GLU A 110 12.76 -6.77 0.41
CA GLU A 110 12.88 -5.49 -0.27
C GLU A 110 11.95 -5.47 -1.48
N GLY A 111 11.41 -4.29 -1.78
CA GLY A 111 10.75 -3.95 -3.02
C GLY A 111 11.26 -2.60 -3.51
N GLU A 112 11.32 -2.43 -4.83
CA GLU A 112 11.75 -1.19 -5.45
C GLU A 112 11.16 -1.05 -6.86
N ALA A 113 10.41 0.03 -7.07
CA ALA A 113 9.98 0.50 -8.37
C ALA A 113 10.92 1.59 -8.91
N THR A 114 11.38 1.44 -10.15
CA THR A 114 12.28 2.36 -10.85
C THR A 114 11.88 2.52 -12.32
N TYR A 115 12.50 3.46 -13.02
CA TYR A 115 12.31 3.65 -14.45
C TYR A 115 13.66 3.83 -15.16
N ASP A 116 14.02 2.91 -16.07
CA ASP A 116 15.18 3.04 -16.97
C ASP A 116 15.19 1.94 -18.07
N PRO A 117 15.17 2.22 -19.38
CA PRO A 117 14.39 3.27 -20.04
C PRO A 117 12.88 2.96 -20.01
N LYS A 118 12.44 2.01 -19.18
CA LYS A 118 11.07 1.52 -19.02
C LYS A 118 10.81 1.20 -17.54
N PRO A 119 9.54 1.05 -17.13
CA PRO A 119 9.19 0.68 -15.75
C PRO A 119 9.82 -0.65 -15.34
N ARG A 120 10.47 -0.65 -14.17
CA ARG A 120 11.13 -1.79 -13.54
C ARG A 120 10.65 -1.95 -12.12
N ILE A 121 10.43 -3.19 -11.70
CA ILE A 121 10.19 -3.55 -10.30
C ILE A 121 11.22 -4.62 -9.92
N ARG A 122 11.92 -4.43 -8.80
CA ARG A 122 12.78 -5.42 -8.20
C ARG A 122 12.18 -5.86 -6.87
N ILE A 123 12.11 -7.17 -6.64
CA ILE A 123 11.66 -7.77 -5.40
C ILE A 123 12.72 -8.73 -4.91
N VAL A 124 13.02 -8.68 -3.61
CA VAL A 124 13.80 -9.71 -2.91
C VAL A 124 12.85 -10.61 -2.13
N LEU A 125 12.57 -11.78 -2.70
CA LEU A 125 11.61 -12.77 -2.21
C LEU A 125 12.31 -13.79 -1.32
N GLY A 126 11.93 -13.86 -0.04
CA GLY A 126 12.50 -14.81 0.92
C GLY A 126 12.41 -16.27 0.46
N HIS A 127 13.51 -17.00 0.56
CA HIS A 127 13.64 -18.40 0.11
C HIS A 127 12.70 -19.38 0.86
N GLU A 128 12.23 -19.03 2.05
CA GLU A 128 11.25 -19.80 2.84
C GLU A 128 9.81 -19.30 2.69
N MET A 129 9.55 -18.42 1.71
CA MET A 129 8.20 -17.97 1.38
C MET A 129 7.30 -19.17 1.02
N THR A 130 6.10 -19.21 1.58
CA THR A 130 5.06 -20.19 1.22
C THR A 130 3.97 -19.56 0.37
N ALA A 131 3.23 -20.37 -0.39
CA ALA A 131 2.10 -19.91 -1.19
C ALA A 131 1.06 -19.16 -0.34
N GLU A 132 0.77 -19.62 0.87
CA GLU A 132 -0.18 -18.99 1.78
C GLU A 132 0.29 -17.61 2.27
N ARG A 133 1.60 -17.45 2.49
CA ARG A 133 2.18 -16.15 2.85
C ARG A 133 2.17 -15.20 1.66
N LEU A 134 2.60 -15.67 0.49
CA LEU A 134 2.60 -14.86 -0.73
C LEU A 134 1.19 -14.44 -1.14
N LYS A 135 0.16 -15.26 -0.88
CA LYS A 135 -1.26 -14.90 -1.07
C LYS A 135 -1.70 -13.72 -0.21
N ARG A 136 -1.11 -13.54 0.98
CA ARG A 136 -1.42 -12.43 1.91
C ARG A 136 -0.54 -11.20 1.70
N ASP A 137 0.63 -11.38 1.10
CA ASP A 137 1.57 -10.30 0.78
C ASP A 137 0.94 -9.24 -0.15
N SER A 138 1.41 -8.01 0.01
CA SER A 138 0.98 -6.85 -0.76
C SER A 138 2.13 -5.98 -1.28
N THR A 139 3.38 -6.40 -1.10
CA THR A 139 4.55 -5.63 -1.53
C THR A 139 4.53 -5.37 -3.04
N MET A 140 4.12 -6.33 -3.87
CA MET A 140 3.99 -6.09 -5.31
C MET A 140 2.90 -5.06 -5.66
N VAL A 141 1.81 -4.97 -4.88
CA VAL A 141 0.78 -3.92 -5.09
C VAL A 141 1.38 -2.55 -4.78
N HIS A 142 2.16 -2.47 -3.70
CA HIS A 142 2.90 -1.27 -3.31
C HIS A 142 3.84 -0.80 -4.43
N GLU A 143 4.71 -1.68 -4.94
CA GLU A 143 5.62 -1.31 -6.03
C GLU A 143 4.90 -0.93 -7.32
N MET A 144 3.80 -1.63 -7.64
CA MET A 144 2.98 -1.27 -8.81
C MET A 144 2.25 0.06 -8.63
N ALA A 145 1.99 0.49 -7.40
CA ALA A 145 1.35 1.77 -7.12
C ALA A 145 2.27 2.95 -7.47
N HIS A 146 3.59 2.81 -7.24
CA HIS A 146 4.59 3.82 -7.60
C HIS A 146 4.61 4.15 -9.10
N LEU A 147 4.32 3.18 -9.97
CA LEU A 147 4.41 3.35 -11.43
C LEU A 147 3.49 4.46 -11.97
N GLY A 148 2.34 4.68 -11.34
CA GLY A 148 1.31 5.62 -11.79
C GLY A 148 1.41 7.02 -11.22
N PHE A 149 2.48 7.33 -10.49
CA PHE A 149 2.65 8.62 -9.82
C PHE A 149 3.98 9.28 -10.24
N PRO A 150 4.02 10.60 -10.49
CA PRO A 150 5.25 11.31 -10.91
C PRO A 150 6.40 11.15 -9.93
N ASP A 151 7.63 11.02 -10.42
CA ASP A 151 8.84 11.01 -9.57
C ASP A 151 9.11 12.42 -9.00
N MET A 152 9.78 12.48 -7.85
CA MET A 152 10.09 13.74 -7.17
C MET A 152 11.30 13.61 -6.25
N ASP A 153 11.86 14.76 -5.86
CA ASP A 153 13.06 14.84 -5.02
C ASP A 153 12.94 14.03 -3.71
N ASP A 154 14.08 13.52 -3.24
CA ASP A 154 14.20 12.68 -2.04
C ASP A 154 13.55 13.27 -0.78
N ALA A 155 13.49 14.60 -0.68
CA ALA A 155 12.83 15.29 0.43
C ALA A 155 11.32 14.99 0.53
N HIS A 156 10.71 14.51 -0.55
CA HIS A 156 9.27 14.27 -0.68
C HIS A 156 8.92 12.79 -0.81
N LEU A 157 9.85 11.87 -0.54
CA LEU A 157 9.60 10.42 -0.58
C LEU A 157 8.41 9.98 0.29
N TRP A 158 8.09 10.71 1.36
CA TRP A 158 6.92 10.43 2.18
C TRP A 158 5.59 10.54 1.41
N LEU A 159 5.51 11.38 0.38
CA LEU A 159 4.34 11.46 -0.51
C LEU A 159 4.22 10.19 -1.35
N HIS A 160 5.35 9.71 -1.90
CA HIS A 160 5.43 8.47 -2.69
C HIS A 160 5.10 7.24 -1.86
N GLU A 161 5.90 7.00 -0.82
CA GLU A 161 5.74 5.83 0.03
C GLU A 161 4.40 5.85 0.75
N GLY A 162 3.97 7.03 1.18
CA GLY A 162 2.64 7.22 1.74
C GLY A 162 1.52 6.88 0.76
N LEU A 163 1.64 7.31 -0.50
CA LEU A 163 0.62 7.01 -1.51
C LEU A 163 0.60 5.51 -1.80
N ALA A 164 1.76 4.92 -2.04
CA ALA A 164 1.88 3.49 -2.32
C ALA A 164 1.35 2.64 -1.16
N THR A 165 1.64 3.00 0.10
CA THR A 165 1.06 2.35 1.28
C THR A 165 -0.47 2.53 1.36
N TYR A 166 -0.99 3.72 1.09
CA TYR A 166 -2.44 3.94 1.08
C TYR A 166 -3.13 3.12 -0.02
N VAL A 167 -2.59 3.17 -1.24
CA VAL A 167 -3.08 2.44 -2.42
C VAL A 167 -3.01 0.94 -2.18
N GLU A 168 -1.92 0.42 -1.64
CA GLU A 168 -1.70 -1.01 -1.34
C GLU A 168 -2.92 -1.65 -0.66
N TYR A 169 -3.45 -1.00 0.37
CA TYR A 169 -4.59 -1.51 1.13
C TYR A 169 -5.92 -1.24 0.44
N VAL A 170 -6.13 -0.02 -0.07
CA VAL A 170 -7.39 0.38 -0.71
C VAL A 170 -7.62 -0.43 -1.99
N ALA A 171 -6.61 -0.52 -2.85
CA ALA A 171 -6.64 -1.25 -4.11
C ALA A 171 -7.06 -2.71 -3.93
N ARG A 172 -6.51 -3.40 -2.93
CA ARG A 172 -6.84 -4.80 -2.63
C ARG A 172 -8.28 -4.98 -2.17
N ALA A 173 -8.80 -4.05 -1.35
CA ALA A 173 -10.21 -4.07 -0.95
C ALA A 173 -11.14 -3.82 -2.15
N GLN A 174 -10.81 -2.83 -2.98
CA GLN A 174 -11.55 -2.51 -4.21
C GLN A 174 -11.54 -3.67 -5.22
N ALA A 175 -10.43 -4.40 -5.32
CA ALA A 175 -10.30 -5.61 -6.14
C ALA A 175 -10.91 -6.87 -5.50
N ARG A 176 -11.52 -6.77 -4.31
CA ARG A 176 -12.08 -7.89 -3.53
C ARG A 176 -11.07 -8.98 -3.17
N GLU A 177 -9.80 -8.64 -3.09
CA GLU A 177 -8.75 -9.56 -2.62
C GLU A 177 -8.81 -9.73 -1.10
N ILE A 178 -9.14 -8.65 -0.39
CA ILE A 178 -9.38 -8.63 1.05
C ILE A 178 -10.74 -8.01 1.34
N LYS A 179 -11.32 -8.38 2.49
CA LYS A 179 -12.59 -7.78 2.92
C LYS A 179 -12.35 -6.33 3.38
N PRO A 180 -13.30 -5.39 3.18
CA PRO A 180 -13.19 -4.03 3.71
C PRO A 180 -12.87 -3.99 5.21
N ALA A 181 -13.50 -4.86 6.02
CA ALA A 181 -13.21 -4.95 7.45
C ALA A 181 -11.76 -5.33 7.76
N GLU A 182 -11.16 -6.22 6.96
CA GLU A 182 -9.76 -6.62 7.10
C GLU A 182 -8.82 -5.46 6.75
N MET A 183 -9.12 -4.75 5.65
CA MET A 183 -8.40 -3.55 5.25
C MET A 183 -8.42 -2.47 6.33
N TRP A 184 -9.62 -2.09 6.79
CA TRP A 184 -9.77 -1.07 7.84
C TRP A 184 -9.10 -1.47 9.14
N GLY A 185 -9.25 -2.73 9.58
CA GLY A 185 -8.57 -3.24 10.77
C GLY A 185 -7.05 -3.27 10.68
N ARG A 186 -6.51 -3.41 9.46
CA ARG A 186 -5.08 -3.27 9.20
C ARG A 186 -4.66 -1.81 9.30
N LEU A 187 -5.39 -0.89 8.65
CA LEU A 187 -5.10 0.55 8.70
C LEU A 187 -5.11 1.09 10.14
N THR A 188 -6.11 0.74 10.97
CA THR A 188 -6.15 1.22 12.36
C THR A 188 -4.92 0.84 13.18
N ARG A 189 -4.32 -0.33 12.92
CA ARG A 189 -3.12 -0.80 13.62
C ARG A 189 -1.82 -0.17 13.11
N ILE A 190 -1.68 0.02 11.81
CA ILE A 190 -0.42 0.52 11.23
C ILE A 190 -0.35 2.05 11.28
N MET A 191 -1.47 2.75 11.13
CA MET A 191 -1.48 4.22 11.08
C MET A 191 -1.09 4.88 12.41
N GLN A 192 -1.24 4.17 13.54
CA GLN A 192 -0.72 4.63 14.83
C GLN A 192 0.80 4.80 14.82
N GLN A 193 1.53 3.98 14.05
CA GLN A 193 2.99 4.04 13.94
C GLN A 193 3.45 5.25 13.13
N GLY A 194 2.56 5.83 12.30
CA GLY A 194 2.85 7.02 11.49
C GLY A 194 2.73 8.34 12.24
N LEU A 195 2.27 8.33 13.50
CA LEU A 195 2.14 9.55 14.30
C LEU A 195 3.52 10.05 14.76
N PRO A 196 3.72 11.37 14.91
CA PRO A 196 4.92 11.91 15.52
C PRO A 196 5.05 11.46 16.98
N ALA A 197 6.28 11.16 17.42
CA ALA A 197 6.59 11.03 18.83
C ALA A 197 6.35 12.35 19.58
N GLU A 198 6.14 12.31 20.90
CA GLU A 198 5.78 13.49 21.72
C GLU A 198 6.74 14.68 21.57
N ASN A 199 8.02 14.44 21.32
CA ASN A 199 9.05 15.46 21.17
C ASN A 199 9.42 15.79 19.71
N GLU A 200 8.69 15.20 18.75
CA GLU A 200 8.95 15.39 17.33
C GLU A 200 8.14 16.58 16.81
N SER A 201 8.85 17.61 16.33
CA SER A 201 8.24 18.82 15.77
C SER A 201 8.38 18.92 14.25
N ARG A 202 9.18 18.05 13.63
CA ARG A 202 9.42 18.02 12.19
C ARG A 202 8.21 17.45 11.44
N GLY A 203 7.81 18.17 10.39
CA GLY A 203 6.95 17.62 9.35
C GLY A 203 7.62 16.53 8.52
N LEU A 204 6.85 15.96 7.61
CA LEU A 204 7.24 14.75 6.89
C LEU A 204 8.42 14.95 5.93
N ASP A 205 8.67 16.16 5.40
CA ASP A 205 9.85 16.42 4.56
C ASP A 205 11.18 16.19 5.28
N ARG A 206 11.17 16.25 6.62
CA ARG A 206 12.38 16.12 7.45
C ARG A 206 12.30 14.95 8.41
N THR A 207 11.33 14.05 8.19
CA THR A 207 11.24 12.84 9.00
C THR A 207 12.44 11.93 8.74
N ARG A 208 13.04 11.42 9.83
CA ARG A 208 14.04 10.34 9.77
C ARG A 208 13.45 8.99 10.19
N ASP A 209 12.18 9.01 10.56
CA ASP A 209 11.41 7.85 10.97
C ASP A 209 10.72 7.27 9.73
N GLU A 210 11.03 6.01 9.45
CA GLU A 210 10.48 5.26 8.32
C GLU A 210 8.98 5.01 8.51
N ASP A 211 8.52 4.67 9.71
CA ASP A 211 7.09 4.45 9.96
C ASP A 211 6.29 5.73 9.68
N ARG A 212 6.87 6.90 9.96
CA ARG A 212 6.27 8.18 9.57
C ARG A 212 6.35 8.44 8.07
N ARG A 213 7.40 8.00 7.37
CA ARG A 213 7.49 8.13 5.91
C ARG A 213 6.35 7.37 5.22
N TYR A 214 6.16 6.10 5.61
CA TYR A 214 5.15 5.22 5.01
C TYR A 214 3.75 5.47 5.61
N TYR A 215 3.57 5.22 6.90
CA TYR A 215 2.25 5.31 7.54
C TYR A 215 1.81 6.75 7.82
N GLY A 216 2.74 7.66 8.11
CA GLY A 216 2.43 9.09 8.23
C GLY A 216 2.07 9.72 6.88
N GLY A 217 2.75 9.32 5.80
CA GLY A 217 2.36 9.68 4.45
C GLY A 217 1.01 9.07 4.04
N ALA A 218 0.74 7.82 4.40
CA ALA A 218 -0.55 7.19 4.14
C ALA A 218 -1.69 7.85 4.95
N LEU A 219 -1.40 8.35 6.15
CA LEU A 219 -2.32 9.18 6.94
C LEU A 219 -2.65 10.50 6.23
N PHE A 220 -1.68 11.15 5.57
CA PHE A 220 -1.94 12.33 4.75
C PHE A 220 -2.93 12.01 3.64
N TRP A 221 -2.72 10.92 2.88
CA TRP A 221 -3.61 10.53 1.79
C TRP A 221 -5.00 10.11 2.27
N LEU A 222 -5.11 9.39 3.40
CA LEU A 222 -6.40 9.09 4.00
C LEU A 222 -7.14 10.37 4.45
N THR A 223 -6.42 11.32 5.04
CA THR A 223 -7.00 12.60 5.46
C THR A 223 -7.50 13.37 4.25
N ALA A 224 -6.69 13.47 3.19
CA ALA A 224 -7.08 14.10 1.94
C ALA A 224 -8.32 13.43 1.32
N ASP A 225 -8.40 12.10 1.30
CA ASP A 225 -9.53 11.37 0.72
C ASP A 225 -10.83 11.66 1.47
N ILE A 226 -10.77 11.66 2.80
CA ILE A 226 -11.92 12.01 3.65
C ILE A 226 -12.34 13.46 3.44
N GLU A 227 -11.41 14.40 3.37
CA GLU A 227 -11.72 15.83 3.18
C GLU A 227 -12.27 16.14 1.78
N ILE A 228 -11.72 15.54 0.71
CA ILE A 228 -12.28 15.63 -0.64
C ILE A 228 -13.70 15.09 -0.65
N ARG A 229 -13.93 13.92 -0.04
CA ARG A 229 -15.26 13.33 0.05
C ARG A 229 -16.23 14.20 0.84
N LYS A 230 -15.82 14.82 1.94
CA LYS A 230 -16.68 15.77 2.67
C LYS A 230 -17.07 16.96 1.80
N ARG A 231 -16.09 17.60 1.13
CA ARG A 231 -16.32 18.81 0.31
C ARG A 231 -17.10 18.54 -0.98
N THR A 232 -17.05 17.31 -1.48
CA THR A 232 -17.73 16.90 -2.72
C THR A 232 -18.99 16.06 -2.47
N ASN A 233 -19.48 16.01 -1.23
CA ASN A 233 -20.63 15.18 -0.84
C ASN A 233 -20.47 13.70 -1.29
N ASN A 234 -19.27 13.17 -1.08
CA ASN A 234 -18.79 11.83 -1.40
C ASN A 234 -18.77 11.49 -2.90
N ALA A 235 -18.88 12.49 -3.79
CA ALA A 235 -18.84 12.30 -5.23
C ALA A 235 -17.43 12.03 -5.77
N ARG A 236 -16.39 12.56 -5.10
CA ARG A 236 -14.98 12.39 -5.46
C ARG A 236 -14.14 12.01 -4.25
N GLY A 237 -12.98 11.39 -4.49
CA GLY A 237 -11.97 11.10 -3.48
C GLY A 237 -10.54 11.21 -4.02
N VAL A 238 -9.55 10.84 -3.22
CA VAL A 238 -8.13 10.80 -3.63
C VAL A 238 -7.92 9.93 -4.86
N GLN A 239 -8.67 8.84 -4.99
CA GLN A 239 -8.62 8.01 -6.20
C GLN A 239 -8.90 8.82 -7.48
N ASP A 240 -9.87 9.73 -7.46
CA ASP A 240 -10.16 10.59 -8.60
C ASP A 240 -9.03 11.59 -8.85
N ALA A 241 -8.45 12.17 -7.79
CA ALA A 241 -7.32 13.08 -7.89
C ALA A 241 -6.09 12.40 -8.53
N ILE A 242 -5.72 11.22 -8.03
CA ILE A 242 -4.58 10.45 -8.55
C ILE A 242 -4.82 10.00 -9.99
N ARG A 243 -6.05 9.59 -10.34
CA ARG A 243 -6.41 9.29 -11.72
C ARG A 243 -6.30 10.51 -12.62
N GLY A 244 -6.71 11.69 -12.14
CA GLY A 244 -6.55 12.94 -12.88
C GLY A 244 -5.08 13.30 -13.13
N ILE A 245 -4.21 13.15 -12.13
CA ILE A 245 -2.75 13.31 -12.27
C ILE A 245 -2.20 12.32 -13.30
N PHE A 246 -2.61 11.05 -13.22
CA PHE A 246 -2.19 10.00 -14.14
C PHE A 246 -2.69 10.25 -15.59
N ASP A 247 -3.93 10.71 -15.75
CA ASP A 247 -4.52 11.08 -17.05
C ASP A 247 -3.86 12.31 -17.67
N ALA A 248 -3.31 13.22 -16.85
CA ALA A 248 -2.49 14.35 -17.28
C ALA A 248 -1.05 13.97 -17.68
N GLY A 249 -0.69 12.68 -17.64
CA GLY A 249 0.62 12.16 -18.02
C GLY A 249 1.59 11.97 -16.86
N GLY A 250 1.16 12.17 -15.61
CA GLY A 250 1.97 11.87 -14.43
C GLY A 250 2.27 10.38 -14.34
N SER A 251 3.54 10.01 -14.12
CA SER A 251 3.97 8.61 -13.96
C SER A 251 5.40 8.59 -13.43
N LEU A 252 5.88 7.43 -12.96
CA LEU A 252 7.24 7.30 -12.42
C LEU A 252 8.34 7.70 -13.42
N ALA A 253 8.00 7.80 -14.71
CA ALA A 253 8.90 8.26 -15.77
C ALA A 253 9.06 9.79 -15.85
N VAL A 254 8.24 10.55 -15.11
CA VAL A 254 8.12 12.01 -15.24
C VAL A 254 8.41 12.64 -13.90
N GLU A 255 9.40 13.52 -13.85
CA GLU A 255 9.68 14.35 -12.69
C GLU A 255 8.66 15.49 -12.58
N SER A 256 8.20 15.78 -11.37
CA SER A 256 7.32 16.92 -11.11
C SER A 256 7.53 17.46 -9.69
N THR A 257 7.17 18.74 -9.48
CA THR A 257 7.14 19.31 -8.13
C THR A 257 5.91 18.79 -7.36
N PRO A 258 5.99 18.62 -6.03
CA PRO A 258 4.82 18.30 -5.22
C PRO A 258 3.71 19.33 -5.38
N GLU A 259 4.05 20.63 -5.42
CA GLU A 259 3.08 21.72 -5.56
C GLU A 259 2.26 21.60 -6.85
N ASP A 260 2.90 21.28 -7.98
CA ASP A 260 2.20 21.06 -9.24
C ASP A 260 1.29 19.84 -9.20
N ILE A 261 1.73 18.75 -8.57
CA ILE A 261 0.93 17.53 -8.44
C ILE A 261 -0.29 17.75 -7.55
N MET A 262 -0.12 18.43 -6.41
CA MET A 262 -1.24 18.76 -5.52
C MET A 262 -2.27 19.62 -6.27
N ARG A 263 -1.81 20.60 -7.05
CA ARG A 263 -2.67 21.45 -7.87
C ARG A 263 -3.42 20.64 -8.93
N LEU A 264 -2.73 19.77 -9.68
CA LEU A 264 -3.36 18.90 -10.68
C LEU A 264 -4.41 17.97 -10.05
N GLY A 265 -4.11 17.42 -8.88
CA GLY A 265 -5.05 16.58 -8.13
C GLY A 265 -6.30 17.36 -7.68
N ASP A 266 -6.12 18.57 -7.15
CA ASP A 266 -7.22 19.46 -6.74
C ASP A 266 -8.07 19.90 -7.95
N GLU A 267 -7.46 20.22 -9.09
CA GLU A 267 -8.15 20.52 -10.35
C GLU A 267 -9.02 19.33 -10.81
N ALA A 268 -8.52 18.10 -10.69
CA ALA A 268 -9.24 16.90 -11.09
C ALA A 268 -10.48 16.60 -10.22
N VAL A 269 -10.47 16.99 -8.94
CA VAL A 269 -11.61 16.79 -8.03
C VAL A 269 -12.47 18.04 -7.82
N GLY A 270 -12.01 19.20 -8.28
CA GLY A 270 -12.74 20.47 -8.24
C GLY A 270 -12.77 21.14 -6.85
N VAL A 271 -11.90 20.74 -5.93
CA VAL A 271 -11.79 21.31 -4.57
C VAL A 271 -10.32 21.41 -4.17
N THR A 272 -9.96 22.41 -3.37
CA THR A 272 -8.59 22.66 -2.92
C THR A 272 -8.27 21.91 -1.63
N VAL A 273 -8.00 20.61 -1.66
CA VAL A 273 -7.68 19.85 -0.43
C VAL A 273 -6.19 19.54 -0.35
N LEU A 274 -5.61 19.03 -1.44
CA LEU A 274 -4.22 18.61 -1.49
C LEU A 274 -3.28 19.81 -1.34
N SER A 275 -3.53 20.90 -2.06
CA SER A 275 -2.73 22.12 -1.97
C SER A 275 -2.85 22.83 -0.61
N GLU A 276 -3.96 22.61 0.11
CA GLU A 276 -4.14 23.14 1.47
C GLU A 276 -3.43 22.28 2.52
N LEU A 277 -3.53 20.96 2.43
CA LEU A 277 -2.94 20.03 3.41
C LEU A 277 -1.42 19.95 3.26
N PHE A 278 -0.92 19.90 2.02
CA PHE A 278 0.49 19.61 1.76
C PHE A 278 1.47 20.57 2.49
N PRO A 279 1.31 21.91 2.43
CA PRO A 279 2.20 22.85 3.12
C PRO A 279 2.30 22.63 4.63
N THR A 280 1.21 22.19 5.26
CA THR A 280 1.17 21.89 6.69
C THR A 280 1.89 20.58 6.98
N TRP A 281 1.48 19.48 6.35
CA TRP A 281 2.02 18.15 6.63
C TRP A 281 3.52 18.03 6.33
N ARG A 282 3.99 18.74 5.30
CA ARG A 282 5.43 18.77 4.96
C ARG A 282 6.29 19.44 6.04
N LYS A 283 5.76 20.46 6.74
CA LYS A 283 6.53 21.33 7.66
C LYS A 283 6.30 21.04 9.14
N THR A 284 5.09 20.61 9.51
CA THR A 284 4.68 20.41 10.90
C THR A 284 4.40 18.96 11.22
N ALA A 285 4.75 18.52 12.42
CA ALA A 285 4.37 17.22 12.96
C ALA A 285 2.85 17.15 13.21
N VAL A 286 2.07 16.84 12.19
CA VAL A 286 0.61 16.66 12.31
C VAL A 286 0.30 15.37 13.06
N SER A 287 -0.59 15.44 14.06
CA SER A 287 -1.04 14.30 14.85
C SER A 287 -2.58 14.31 14.92
N PRO A 288 -3.27 13.66 13.96
CA PRO A 288 -4.72 13.55 13.99
C PRO A 288 -5.20 12.69 15.18
N ASP A 289 -6.36 13.02 15.75
CA ASP A 289 -7.03 12.15 16.71
C ASP A 289 -7.58 10.90 16.01
N LEU A 290 -6.79 9.83 16.04
CA LEU A 290 -7.11 8.58 15.36
C LEU A 290 -8.31 7.87 15.99
N ASP A 291 -8.51 7.97 17.30
CA ASP A 291 -9.64 7.33 17.97
C ASP A 291 -10.96 7.97 17.52
N SER A 292 -11.01 9.31 17.53
CA SER A 292 -12.15 10.05 16.97
C SER A 292 -12.36 9.76 15.48
N LEU A 293 -11.27 9.67 14.70
CA LEU A 293 -11.34 9.34 13.28
C LEU A 293 -11.97 7.96 13.02
N TRP A 294 -11.49 6.93 13.71
CA TRP A 294 -11.99 5.56 13.58
C TRP A 294 -13.44 5.45 14.03
N GLN A 295 -13.81 6.11 15.13
CA GLN A 295 -15.19 6.18 15.59
C GLN A 295 -16.10 6.86 14.55
N ALA A 296 -15.67 7.99 13.98
CA ALA A 296 -16.45 8.70 12.97
C ALA A 296 -16.65 7.86 11.70
N LEU A 297 -15.65 7.08 11.29
CA LEU A 297 -15.73 6.12 10.20
C LEU A 297 -16.51 4.85 10.58
N GLY A 298 -16.89 4.66 11.85
CA GLY A 298 -17.61 3.49 12.35
C GLY A 298 -16.75 2.23 12.42
N ILE A 299 -15.45 2.35 12.63
CA ILE A 299 -14.51 1.24 12.70
C ILE A 299 -14.29 0.92 14.18
N ALA A 300 -14.62 -0.31 14.59
CA ALA A 300 -14.46 -0.75 15.97
C ALA A 300 -13.74 -2.10 16.04
N PRO A 301 -12.95 -2.35 17.10
CA PRO A 301 -12.40 -3.68 17.36
C PRO A 301 -13.52 -4.67 17.69
N ASP A 302 -13.36 -5.91 17.23
CA ASP A 302 -14.24 -7.05 17.53
C ASP A 302 -13.37 -8.29 17.81
N GLY A 303 -12.77 -8.33 19.01
CA GLY A 303 -11.75 -9.30 19.36
C GLY A 303 -10.54 -9.21 18.41
N LEU A 304 -10.27 -10.29 17.67
CA LEU A 304 -9.22 -10.32 16.63
C LEU A 304 -9.68 -9.79 15.27
N ARG A 305 -10.94 -9.40 15.14
CA ARG A 305 -11.57 -8.89 13.92
C ARG A 305 -11.91 -7.41 14.05
N THR A 306 -12.44 -6.86 12.97
CA THR A 306 -12.90 -5.47 12.89
C THR A 306 -14.36 -5.45 12.51
N LYS A 307 -15.17 -4.73 13.27
CA LYS A 307 -16.57 -4.47 12.99
C LYS A 307 -16.70 -3.11 12.30
N LEU A 308 -17.54 -3.08 11.27
CA LEU A 308 -17.88 -1.87 10.53
C LEU A 308 -19.33 -1.48 10.85
N ALA A 309 -19.50 -0.42 11.62
CA ALA A 309 -20.80 0.16 11.98
C ALA A 309 -21.26 1.11 10.86
N ASP A 310 -22.49 0.93 10.37
CA ASP A 310 -23.01 1.67 9.20
C ASP A 310 -23.79 2.93 9.58
N ASP A 311 -24.05 3.13 10.87
CA ASP A 311 -24.74 4.28 11.47
C ASP A 311 -23.78 5.41 11.90
N ALA A 312 -22.47 5.20 11.77
CA ALA A 312 -21.47 6.22 12.09
C ALA A 312 -21.49 7.40 11.09
N PRO A 313 -21.14 8.63 11.51
CA PRO A 313 -21.28 9.84 10.68
C PRO A 313 -20.57 9.79 9.32
N LEU A 314 -19.41 9.13 9.24
CA LEU A 314 -18.61 8.99 8.02
C LEU A 314 -18.66 7.58 7.43
N SER A 315 -19.66 6.76 7.78
CA SER A 315 -19.80 5.39 7.26
C SER A 315 -19.97 5.36 5.73
N GLY A 316 -20.65 6.36 5.16
CA GLY A 316 -20.81 6.52 3.70
C GLY A 316 -19.48 6.79 2.98
N ILE A 317 -18.63 7.62 3.59
CA ILE A 317 -17.24 7.86 3.13
C ILE A 317 -16.45 6.56 3.20
N ARG A 318 -16.44 5.89 4.37
CA ARG A 318 -15.76 4.59 4.56
C ARG A 318 -16.13 3.58 3.46
N LYS A 319 -17.42 3.44 3.17
CA LYS A 319 -17.94 2.52 2.13
C LYS A 319 -17.40 2.89 0.75
N ALA A 320 -17.41 4.18 0.41
CA ALA A 320 -16.99 4.67 -0.90
C ALA A 320 -15.48 4.52 -1.15
N ILE A 321 -14.64 4.62 -0.12
CA ILE A 321 -13.19 4.35 -0.23
C ILE A 321 -12.94 2.90 -0.69
N THR A 322 -13.72 1.97 -0.16
CA THR A 322 -13.57 0.53 -0.47
C THR A 322 -14.46 0.04 -1.60
N ALA A 323 -15.25 0.92 -2.21
CA ALA A 323 -16.19 0.54 -3.26
C ALA A 323 -15.45 0.03 -4.50
N GLN A 324 -16.00 -1.01 -5.13
CA GLN A 324 -15.46 -1.44 -6.42
C GLN A 324 -15.67 -0.35 -7.47
N PRO A 325 -14.70 -0.12 -8.37
CA PRO A 325 -14.90 0.78 -9.50
C PRO A 325 -16.06 0.32 -10.38
N GLU A 326 -16.89 1.25 -10.85
CA GLU A 326 -18.10 0.94 -11.66
C GLU A 326 -17.79 0.27 -12.99
N ARG A 327 -16.60 0.51 -13.57
CA ARG A 327 -16.12 -0.23 -14.74
C ARG A 327 -15.33 -1.44 -14.25
N PRO A 328 -15.84 -2.68 -14.42
CA PRO A 328 -15.07 -3.87 -14.08
C PRO A 328 -13.85 -3.91 -14.99
N ILE A 329 -12.68 -3.68 -14.41
CA ILE A 329 -11.42 -4.10 -15.02
C ILE A 329 -11.54 -5.61 -15.08
N LEU A 330 -11.77 -6.12 -16.30
CA LEU A 330 -12.17 -7.51 -16.58
C LEU A 330 -11.64 -8.48 -15.52
N LEU A 331 -12.50 -8.83 -14.56
CA LEU A 331 -12.26 -9.85 -13.54
C LEU A 331 -12.38 -11.26 -14.18
N LYS A 332 -11.87 -11.45 -15.40
CA LYS A 332 -11.68 -12.80 -15.90
C LYS A 332 -10.44 -13.34 -15.22
N PRO A 333 -10.53 -14.49 -14.52
CA PRO A 333 -9.32 -15.23 -14.19
C PRO A 333 -8.56 -15.44 -15.50
N PRO A 334 -7.25 -15.12 -15.56
CA PRO A 334 -6.49 -15.34 -16.77
C PRO A 334 -6.60 -16.81 -17.15
N ALA A 335 -7.01 -17.09 -18.38
CA ALA A 335 -6.62 -18.35 -18.98
C ALA A 335 -5.10 -18.29 -19.04
N LEU A 336 -4.42 -19.11 -18.23
CA LEU A 336 -2.98 -19.25 -18.27
C LEU A 336 -2.62 -19.78 -19.67
N LEU A 337 -2.33 -18.88 -20.59
CA LEU A 337 -1.74 -19.22 -21.87
C LEU A 337 -0.26 -19.53 -21.60
N TYR A 338 0.00 -20.77 -21.18
CA TYR A 338 1.35 -21.33 -21.19
C TYR A 338 1.78 -21.50 -22.65
N GLU A 339 2.21 -20.43 -23.32
CA GLU A 339 3.03 -20.56 -24.52
C GLU A 339 4.50 -20.75 -24.10
N ALA A 340 4.86 -21.99 -23.80
CA ALA A 340 6.25 -22.40 -23.83
C ALA A 340 6.75 -22.29 -25.27
N LYS A 341 7.43 -21.20 -25.63
CA LYS A 341 8.28 -21.21 -26.81
C LYS A 341 9.62 -21.83 -26.44
N SER A 342 9.69 -23.15 -26.54
CA SER A 342 10.93 -23.90 -26.61
C SER A 342 11.69 -23.51 -27.88
N ARG A 343 12.96 -23.14 -27.73
CA ARG A 343 14.04 -23.52 -28.64
C ARG A 343 15.29 -23.81 -27.84
#